data_AF-A0A6A4Y5N1-F1
#
_entry.id   AF-A0A6A4Y5N1-F1
#
_cell.length_a   1.000
_cell.length_b   1.000
_cell.length_c   1.000
_cell.angle_alpha   90.00
_cell.angle_beta   90.00
_cell.angle_gamma   90.00
#
_symmetry.space_group_name_H-M   'P 1'
#
loop_
_entity.id
_entity.type
_entity.pdbx_description
1 polymer ?
#
loop_
_entity_poly.entity_id
_entity_poly.type
_entity_poly.pdbx_seq_one_letter_code
_entity_poly.pdbx_strand_id
1 'polypeptide(L)'
;MLIEFDHALFQLCKLVHEDGATATRFELSPAQTQFIETVSFGPRSPLPYELLHHAFEERAKQHPDVRAIEFEGAGLTYGELNDLANTLAAALCAMGVGVGCRVAVIMDRCLEFPLGLLAVLKVGAAIMPLDASFPINRLEFMLRDANASAVVTTTFHQERMDEMGLALDVVGIDVADLAKTSPSKVVCDFATGSDEAFIVYTSGSTGNPKGIPVTHAGAVNAVQSWSKEAGIGDGLRVLQFMAIGFDACMWETWGSLSHGSCLVFRGQDIEAAIAIADVLMCTPTGLQHLGHPSLYPNLRFVIAAGEPCPTSLKTLWASTVEMINVYGPSECAILTHLSVLTPTTAVSVGKPISNVKSYILDNQQNHVPIGVIGEIYSSGICVSPGYINLPSQTEERFIPDPFVGGSQMMFRTGDLGRILPNGKFEVLGRKDNQVKLKGY
;
A
#
# COMPACT_ATOMS: atom_id res chain seq x y z
N MET A 1 -23.70 7.19 26.40
CA MET A 1 -23.64 8.65 26.59
C MET A 1 -23.74 9.04 28.06
N LEU A 2 -24.75 8.58 28.80
CA LEU A 2 -24.90 8.86 30.25
C LEU A 2 -23.71 8.36 31.10
N ILE A 3 -23.18 7.17 30.80
CA ILE A 3 -22.05 6.58 31.56
C ILE A 3 -20.80 7.46 31.56
N GLU A 4 -20.45 8.08 30.43
CA GLU A 4 -19.26 8.94 30.36
C GLU A 4 -19.47 10.25 31.09
N PHE A 5 -20.68 10.81 30.99
CA PHE A 5 -21.06 11.99 31.75
C PHE A 5 -21.02 11.72 33.25
N ASP A 6 -21.58 10.60 33.71
CA ASP A 6 -21.57 10.20 35.12
C ASP A 6 -20.14 9.95 35.61
N HIS A 7 -19.27 9.36 34.77
CA HIS A 7 -17.87 9.15 35.10
C HIS A 7 -17.09 10.46 35.23
N ALA A 8 -17.24 11.37 34.27
CA ALA A 8 -16.64 12.69 34.31
C ALA A 8 -17.15 13.50 35.52
N LEU A 9 -18.44 13.40 35.85
CA LEU A 9 -19.02 14.05 37.02
C LEU A 9 -18.44 13.47 38.32
N PHE A 10 -18.27 12.15 38.41
CA PHE A 10 -17.64 11.50 39.55
C PHE A 10 -16.19 11.93 39.75
N GLN A 11 -15.41 12.05 38.66
CA GLN A 11 -14.05 12.59 38.70
C GLN A 11 -14.05 14.04 39.17
N LEU A 12 -14.94 14.88 38.63
CA LEU A 12 -15.11 16.27 39.07
C LEU A 12 -15.40 16.36 40.57
N CYS A 13 -16.34 15.55 41.08
CA CYS A 13 -16.68 15.53 42.51
C CYS A 13 -15.47 15.18 43.41
N LYS A 14 -14.58 14.30 42.97
CA LYS A 14 -13.34 13.99 43.71
C LYS A 14 -12.35 15.16 43.70
N LEU A 15 -12.34 15.95 42.64
CA LEU A 15 -11.42 17.05 42.43
C LEU A 15 -11.84 18.36 43.10
N VAL A 16 -13.09 18.48 43.57
CA VAL A 16 -13.61 19.69 44.25
C VAL A 16 -12.78 20.08 45.49
N HIS A 17 -11.98 19.17 46.04
CA HIS A 17 -11.14 19.40 47.22
C HIS A 17 -9.64 19.52 46.92
N GLU A 18 -9.22 19.50 45.65
CA GLU A 18 -7.82 19.59 45.25
C GLU A 18 -7.55 20.85 44.41
N ASP A 19 -6.68 21.75 44.90
CA ASP A 19 -6.25 22.93 44.15
C ASP A 19 -5.36 22.51 42.96
N GLY A 20 -5.93 22.48 41.75
CA GLY A 20 -5.21 22.18 40.51
C GLY A 20 -6.06 22.36 39.25
N ALA A 21 -5.41 22.64 38.12
CA ALA A 21 -6.09 22.82 36.83
C ALA A 21 -6.85 21.54 36.41
N THR A 22 -8.15 21.69 36.11
CA THR A 22 -9.11 20.61 35.87
C THR A 22 -8.95 19.89 34.53
N ALA A 23 -8.29 20.49 33.54
CA ALA A 23 -8.28 20.00 32.16
C ALA A 23 -7.42 18.74 31.92
N THR A 24 -6.44 18.44 32.77
CA THR A 24 -5.49 17.33 32.59
C THR A 24 -5.87 16.05 33.35
N ARG A 25 -7.07 15.98 33.94
CA ARG A 25 -7.46 14.91 34.88
C ARG A 25 -8.71 14.11 34.49
N PHE A 26 -9.23 14.31 33.28
CA PHE A 26 -10.37 13.53 32.80
C PHE A 26 -9.88 12.27 32.11
N GLU A 27 -10.03 11.14 32.79
CA GLU A 27 -9.78 9.83 32.21
C GLU A 27 -11.08 9.28 31.63
N LEU A 28 -10.97 8.52 30.53
CA LEU A 28 -12.13 7.81 29.97
C LEU A 28 -12.63 6.76 30.96
N SER A 29 -13.95 6.53 30.96
CA SER A 29 -14.49 5.42 31.74
C SER A 29 -13.87 4.08 31.31
N PRO A 30 -13.67 3.11 32.24
CA PRO A 30 -13.07 1.81 31.89
C PRO A 30 -13.77 1.09 30.74
N ALA A 31 -15.09 1.25 30.60
CA ALA A 31 -15.86 0.68 29.51
C ALA A 31 -15.52 1.31 28.14
N GLN A 32 -15.30 2.64 28.09
CA GLN A 32 -14.84 3.29 26.87
C GLN A 32 -13.40 2.92 26.53
N THR A 33 -12.50 2.93 27.52
CA THR A 33 -11.11 2.53 27.32
C THR A 33 -11.02 1.12 26.75
N GLN A 34 -11.71 0.15 27.37
CA GLN A 34 -11.73 -1.23 26.89
C GLN A 34 -12.31 -1.35 25.48
N PHE A 35 -13.38 -0.60 25.17
CA PHE A 35 -13.96 -0.61 23.83
C PHE A 35 -12.98 -0.06 22.79
N ILE A 36 -12.36 1.09 23.06
CA ILE A 36 -11.38 1.75 22.18
C ILE A 36 -10.20 0.81 21.95
N GLU A 37 -9.60 0.26 23.00
CA GLU A 37 -8.52 -0.73 22.90
C GLU A 37 -8.93 -1.90 22.01
N THR A 38 -10.12 -2.47 22.22
CA THR A 38 -10.60 -3.63 21.46
C THR A 38 -10.74 -3.34 19.95
N VAL A 39 -11.15 -2.13 19.57
CA VAL A 39 -11.40 -1.78 18.16
C VAL A 39 -10.20 -1.12 17.49
N SER A 40 -9.24 -0.64 18.27
CA SER A 40 -7.98 -0.04 17.80
C SER A 40 -6.96 -1.06 17.31
N PHE A 41 -7.18 -2.35 17.56
CA PHE A 41 -6.25 -3.41 17.15
C PHE A 41 -6.90 -4.35 16.14
N GLY A 42 -6.26 -4.50 14.99
CA GLY A 42 -6.55 -5.60 14.09
C GLY A 42 -6.13 -6.94 14.72
N PRO A 43 -6.72 -8.05 14.27
CA PRO A 43 -6.39 -9.37 14.81
C PRO A 43 -4.89 -9.66 14.62
N ARG A 44 -4.27 -10.29 15.61
CA ARG A 44 -2.91 -10.78 15.48
C ARG A 44 -2.91 -12.04 14.62
N SER A 45 -2.18 -12.04 13.52
CA SER A 45 -2.07 -13.18 12.60
C SER A 45 -0.61 -13.41 12.23
N PRO A 46 -0.11 -14.67 12.21
CA PRO A 46 1.19 -14.94 11.61
C PRO A 46 1.19 -14.54 10.13
N LEU A 47 2.34 -14.12 9.63
CA LEU A 47 2.52 -13.91 8.20
C LEU A 47 2.64 -15.27 7.51
N PRO A 48 1.91 -15.51 6.41
CA PRO A 48 2.01 -16.76 5.66
C PRO A 48 3.33 -16.90 4.88
N TYR A 49 4.01 -15.78 4.64
CA TYR A 49 5.25 -15.70 3.87
C TYR A 49 6.23 -14.73 4.53
N GLU A 50 7.52 -15.01 4.42
CA GLU A 50 8.58 -14.11 4.90
C GLU A 50 8.77 -12.91 3.96
N LEU A 51 8.85 -13.16 2.65
CA LEU A 51 9.10 -12.14 1.63
C LEU A 51 7.92 -12.02 0.67
N LEU A 52 7.76 -10.82 0.12
CA LEU A 52 6.62 -10.41 -0.71
C LEU A 52 6.45 -11.28 -1.96
N HIS A 53 7.55 -11.73 -2.56
CA HIS A 53 7.54 -12.54 -3.78
C HIS A 53 7.36 -14.04 -3.51
N HIS A 54 7.48 -14.53 -2.25
CA HIS A 54 7.42 -15.97 -1.96
C HIS A 54 6.07 -16.60 -2.33
N ALA A 55 4.96 -15.87 -2.15
CA ALA A 55 3.65 -16.35 -2.55
C ALA A 55 3.58 -16.58 -4.08
N PHE A 56 4.14 -15.66 -4.86
CA PHE A 56 4.25 -15.82 -6.31
C PHE A 56 5.12 -17.03 -6.68
N GLU A 57 6.29 -17.21 -6.06
CA GLU A 57 7.18 -18.34 -6.36
C GLU A 57 6.54 -19.69 -6.04
N GLU A 58 5.82 -19.78 -4.92
CA GLU A 58 5.05 -20.97 -4.58
C GLU A 58 4.00 -21.28 -5.66
N ARG A 59 3.27 -20.24 -6.11
CA ARG A 59 2.27 -20.40 -7.18
C ARG A 59 2.91 -20.78 -8.52
N ALA A 60 4.01 -20.15 -8.92
CA ALA A 60 4.73 -20.50 -10.14
C ALA A 60 5.23 -21.94 -10.14
N LYS A 61 5.58 -22.48 -8.98
CA LYS A 61 5.94 -23.89 -8.83
C LYS A 61 4.74 -24.83 -8.91
N GLN A 62 3.59 -24.46 -8.32
CA GLN A 62 2.41 -25.32 -8.24
C GLN A 62 1.54 -25.27 -9.52
N HIS A 63 1.48 -24.12 -10.17
CA HIS A 63 0.60 -23.83 -11.30
C HIS A 63 1.35 -23.07 -12.41
N PRO A 64 2.43 -23.64 -12.97
CA PRO A 64 3.30 -22.93 -13.92
C PRO A 64 2.57 -22.48 -15.18
N ASP A 65 1.57 -23.24 -15.66
CA ASP A 65 0.90 -23.00 -16.94
C ASP A 65 -0.25 -21.98 -16.85
N VAL A 66 -0.57 -21.47 -15.66
CA VAL A 66 -1.64 -20.48 -15.46
C VAL A 66 -1.16 -19.11 -15.94
N ARG A 67 -2.02 -18.32 -16.58
CA ARG A 67 -1.72 -16.95 -17.01
C ARG A 67 -1.48 -16.05 -15.80
N ALA A 68 -0.29 -15.46 -15.71
CA ALA A 68 0.09 -14.54 -14.62
C ALA A 68 -0.14 -13.08 -14.99
N ILE A 69 0.31 -12.68 -16.19
CA ILE A 69 0.25 -11.30 -16.64
C ILE A 69 -0.20 -11.22 -18.10
N GLU A 70 -0.90 -10.15 -18.45
CA GLU A 70 -1.42 -9.90 -19.80
C GLU A 70 -1.35 -8.42 -20.17
N PHE A 71 -0.96 -8.13 -21.41
CA PHE A 71 -0.99 -6.78 -21.98
C PHE A 71 -1.20 -6.87 -23.49
N GLU A 72 -2.21 -6.14 -24.01
CA GLU A 72 -2.53 -6.05 -25.44
C GLU A 72 -2.60 -7.41 -26.18
N GLY A 73 -3.15 -8.43 -25.52
CA GLY A 73 -3.33 -9.78 -26.07
C GLY A 73 -2.10 -10.69 -25.99
N ALA A 74 -0.94 -10.16 -25.60
CA ALA A 74 0.22 -10.94 -25.20
C ALA A 74 0.18 -11.21 -23.69
N GLY A 75 0.92 -12.22 -23.24
CA GLY A 75 1.00 -12.53 -21.81
C GLY A 75 2.02 -13.59 -21.48
N LEU A 76 2.33 -13.70 -20.19
CA LEU A 76 3.22 -14.71 -19.63
C LEU A 76 2.48 -15.54 -18.58
N THR A 77 2.75 -16.83 -18.56
CA THR A 77 2.32 -17.72 -17.49
C THR A 77 3.15 -17.49 -16.22
N TYR A 78 2.70 -18.03 -15.09
CA TYR A 78 3.44 -17.94 -13.84
C TYR A 78 4.84 -18.58 -13.95
N GLY A 79 4.95 -19.72 -14.64
CA GLY A 79 6.22 -20.41 -14.88
C GLY A 79 7.16 -19.58 -15.76
N GLU A 80 6.68 -19.11 -16.92
CA GLU A 80 7.46 -18.27 -17.83
C GLU A 80 7.95 -16.99 -17.15
N LEU A 81 7.06 -16.29 -16.42
CA LEU A 81 7.40 -15.07 -15.72
C LEU A 81 8.46 -15.32 -14.63
N ASN A 82 8.33 -16.42 -13.89
CA ASN A 82 9.31 -16.77 -12.86
C ASN A 82 10.68 -17.11 -13.44
N ASP A 83 10.73 -17.87 -14.54
CA ASP A 83 11.98 -18.26 -15.20
C ASP A 83 12.72 -17.06 -15.79
N LEU A 84 11.99 -16.18 -16.47
CA LEU A 84 12.55 -14.91 -16.98
C LEU A 84 13.05 -14.04 -15.82
N ALA A 85 12.28 -13.96 -14.71
CA ALA A 85 12.69 -13.17 -13.55
C ALA A 85 13.95 -13.74 -12.89
N ASN A 86 14.12 -15.06 -12.86
CA ASN A 86 15.34 -15.71 -12.38
C ASN A 86 16.56 -15.38 -13.28
N THR A 87 16.37 -15.36 -14.60
CA THR A 87 17.43 -14.96 -15.55
C THR A 87 17.88 -13.52 -15.29
N LEU A 88 16.94 -12.59 -15.15
CA LEU A 88 17.26 -11.18 -14.86
C LEU A 88 17.88 -11.03 -13.45
N ALA A 89 17.38 -11.75 -12.45
CA ALA A 89 17.93 -11.75 -11.10
C ALA A 89 19.39 -12.23 -11.08
N ALA A 90 19.73 -13.27 -11.85
CA ALA A 90 21.11 -13.73 -11.97
C ALA A 90 22.04 -12.65 -12.57
N ALA A 91 21.56 -11.88 -13.56
CA ALA A 91 22.30 -10.76 -14.12
C ALA A 91 22.51 -9.64 -13.10
N LEU A 92 21.46 -9.23 -12.38
CA LEU A 92 21.55 -8.23 -11.30
C LEU A 92 22.52 -8.68 -10.20
N CYS A 93 22.44 -9.95 -9.79
CA CYS A 93 23.34 -10.52 -8.80
C CYS A 93 24.81 -10.50 -9.27
N ALA A 94 25.07 -10.77 -10.56
CA ALA A 94 26.43 -10.69 -11.13
C ALA A 94 26.99 -9.26 -11.15
N MET A 95 26.12 -8.25 -11.12
CA MET A 95 26.47 -6.83 -10.98
C MET A 95 26.65 -6.41 -9.51
N GLY A 96 26.49 -7.33 -8.56
CA GLY A 96 26.63 -7.06 -7.13
C GLY A 96 25.38 -6.45 -6.48
N VAL A 97 24.23 -6.48 -7.15
CA VAL A 97 22.94 -6.11 -6.54
C VAL A 97 22.52 -7.19 -5.54
N GLY A 98 22.15 -6.78 -4.33
CA GLY A 98 21.74 -7.68 -3.26
C GLY A 98 20.94 -7.00 -2.15
N VAL A 99 20.89 -7.63 -0.98
CA VAL A 99 20.27 -7.07 0.24
C VAL A 99 20.88 -5.71 0.57
N GLY A 100 20.00 -4.73 0.85
CA GLY A 100 20.38 -3.34 1.12
C GLY A 100 20.58 -2.47 -0.14
N CYS A 101 20.60 -3.06 -1.34
CA CYS A 101 20.52 -2.29 -2.58
C CYS A 101 19.09 -1.83 -2.86
N ARG A 102 18.96 -0.72 -3.57
CA ARG A 102 17.69 -0.20 -4.09
C ARG A 102 17.78 -0.14 -5.60
N VAL A 103 16.87 -0.80 -6.30
CA VAL A 103 16.89 -0.86 -7.77
C VAL A 103 15.65 -0.20 -8.32
N ALA A 104 15.86 0.78 -9.19
CA ALA A 104 14.74 1.42 -9.86
C ALA A 104 14.24 0.59 -11.03
N VAL A 105 12.93 0.39 -11.10
CA VAL A 105 12.26 -0.22 -12.23
C VAL A 105 11.49 0.90 -12.93
N ILE A 106 12.06 1.41 -14.03
CA ILE A 106 11.58 2.60 -14.73
C ILE A 106 10.98 2.18 -16.07
N MET A 107 9.66 2.08 -16.15
CA MET A 107 8.95 1.56 -17.32
C MET A 107 7.57 2.20 -17.48
N ASP A 108 7.00 2.05 -18.68
CA ASP A 108 5.56 2.18 -18.89
C ASP A 108 4.83 0.91 -18.43
N ARG A 109 3.51 0.83 -18.68
CA ARG A 109 2.77 -0.43 -18.54
C ARG A 109 3.20 -1.40 -19.63
N CYS A 110 3.83 -2.51 -19.25
CA CYS A 110 4.31 -3.56 -20.16
C CYS A 110 4.48 -4.89 -19.42
N LEU A 111 4.76 -5.97 -20.16
CA LEU A 111 4.99 -7.30 -19.61
C LEU A 111 6.31 -7.38 -18.82
N GLU A 112 7.30 -6.56 -19.19
CA GLU A 112 8.60 -6.44 -18.54
C GLU A 112 8.51 -5.82 -17.14
N PHE A 113 7.44 -5.08 -16.83
CA PHE A 113 7.34 -4.39 -15.55
C PHE A 113 7.31 -5.36 -14.36
N PRO A 114 6.37 -6.32 -14.24
CA PRO A 114 6.38 -7.30 -13.14
C PRO A 114 7.64 -8.17 -13.11
N LEU A 115 8.21 -8.45 -14.29
CA LEU A 115 9.46 -9.17 -14.43
C LEU A 115 10.62 -8.44 -13.71
N GLY A 116 10.75 -7.13 -13.94
CA GLY A 116 11.74 -6.30 -13.24
C GLY A 116 11.53 -6.28 -11.74
N LEU A 117 10.27 -6.11 -11.28
CA LEU A 117 9.93 -6.12 -9.85
C LEU A 117 10.35 -7.44 -9.19
N LEU A 118 10.01 -8.57 -9.82
CA LEU A 118 10.33 -9.91 -9.32
C LEU A 118 11.83 -10.16 -9.27
N ALA A 119 12.57 -9.78 -10.31
CA ALA A 119 14.01 -9.99 -10.37
C ALA A 119 14.75 -9.22 -9.26
N VAL A 120 14.31 -7.99 -8.98
CA VAL A 120 14.85 -7.16 -7.90
C VAL A 120 14.62 -7.80 -6.53
N LEU A 121 13.40 -8.27 -6.26
CA LEU A 121 13.12 -8.94 -4.98
C LEU A 121 13.84 -10.27 -4.82
N LYS A 122 14.02 -11.03 -5.91
CA LYS A 122 14.72 -12.33 -5.92
C LYS A 122 16.20 -12.20 -5.56
N VAL A 123 16.82 -11.05 -5.80
CA VAL A 123 18.19 -10.76 -5.33
C VAL A 123 18.23 -10.15 -3.92
N GLY A 124 17.08 -9.97 -3.28
CA GLY A 124 16.95 -9.37 -1.95
C GLY A 124 17.01 -7.84 -1.92
N ALA A 125 17.02 -7.19 -3.09
CA ALA A 125 17.05 -5.73 -3.19
C ALA A 125 15.64 -5.13 -3.10
N ALA A 126 15.56 -3.85 -2.73
CA ALA A 126 14.31 -3.11 -2.67
C ALA A 126 13.93 -2.53 -4.04
N ILE A 127 12.66 -2.64 -4.40
CA ILE A 127 12.11 -2.09 -5.64
C ILE A 127 11.89 -0.57 -5.48
N MET A 128 12.26 0.21 -6.50
CA MET A 128 11.72 1.56 -6.70
C MET A 128 10.92 1.63 -8.01
N PRO A 129 9.59 1.41 -8.00
CA PRO A 129 8.79 1.45 -9.22
C PRO A 129 8.56 2.91 -9.63
N LEU A 130 9.00 3.28 -10.84
CA LEU A 130 8.87 4.64 -11.35
C LEU A 130 8.25 4.62 -12.76
N ASP A 131 7.37 5.58 -13.00
CA ASP A 131 6.74 5.75 -14.31
C ASP A 131 7.77 6.35 -15.28
N ALA A 132 8.00 5.68 -16.40
CA ALA A 132 8.92 6.18 -17.41
C ALA A 132 8.50 7.55 -17.91
N SER A 133 7.22 7.92 -17.99
CA SER A 133 6.78 9.23 -18.48
C SER A 133 7.23 10.43 -17.62
N PHE A 134 7.77 10.21 -16.41
CA PHE A 134 8.25 11.30 -15.57
C PHE A 134 9.42 12.07 -16.20
N PRO A 135 9.47 13.41 -16.02
CA PRO A 135 10.60 14.21 -16.47
C PRO A 135 11.95 13.67 -15.97
N ILE A 136 12.98 13.71 -16.81
CA ILE A 136 14.34 13.19 -16.53
C ILE A 136 14.90 13.74 -15.22
N ASN A 137 14.77 15.05 -14.98
CA ASN A 137 15.23 15.69 -13.74
C ASN A 137 14.51 15.16 -12.48
N ARG A 138 13.24 14.74 -12.61
CA ARG A 138 12.47 14.15 -11.51
C ARG A 138 12.97 12.73 -11.22
N LEU A 139 13.18 11.92 -12.27
CA LEU A 139 13.77 10.59 -12.13
C LEU A 139 15.17 10.69 -11.49
N GLU A 140 16.02 11.60 -11.99
CA GLU A 140 17.36 11.82 -11.47
C GLU A 140 17.36 12.17 -9.98
N PHE A 141 16.47 13.09 -9.57
CA PHE A 141 16.31 13.45 -8.16
C PHE A 141 15.97 12.21 -7.31
N MET A 142 14.99 11.41 -7.72
CA MET A 142 14.55 10.24 -6.94
C MET A 142 15.63 9.16 -6.86
N LEU A 143 16.38 8.92 -7.94
CA LEU A 143 17.49 7.97 -7.94
C LEU A 143 18.64 8.40 -7.02
N ARG A 144 19.01 9.68 -7.08
CA ARG A 144 20.06 10.24 -6.21
C ARG A 144 19.64 10.23 -4.75
N ASP A 145 18.41 10.65 -4.45
CA ASP A 145 17.88 10.67 -3.08
C ASP A 145 17.82 9.25 -2.50
N ALA A 146 17.31 8.27 -3.24
CA ALA A 146 17.26 6.90 -2.76
C ALA A 146 18.64 6.21 -2.69
N ASN A 147 19.69 6.83 -3.24
CA ASN A 147 20.98 6.18 -3.49
C ASN A 147 20.79 4.85 -4.25
N ALA A 148 20.05 4.92 -5.36
CA ALA A 148 19.76 3.75 -6.19
C ALA A 148 21.07 3.09 -6.65
N SER A 149 21.10 1.76 -6.67
CA SER A 149 22.27 0.96 -7.04
C SER A 149 22.29 0.60 -8.53
N ALA A 150 21.12 0.45 -9.13
CA ALA A 150 20.97 0.12 -10.55
C ALA A 150 19.58 0.57 -11.06
N VAL A 151 19.43 0.58 -12.38
CA VAL A 151 18.15 0.79 -13.08
C VAL A 151 17.85 -0.43 -13.94
N VAL A 152 16.62 -0.94 -13.83
CA VAL A 152 16.02 -1.89 -14.78
C VAL A 152 14.98 -1.13 -15.59
N THR A 153 15.08 -1.21 -16.91
CA THR A 153 14.16 -0.53 -17.83
C THR A 153 13.95 -1.40 -19.08
N THR A 154 13.02 -1.04 -19.95
CA THR A 154 12.91 -1.71 -21.25
C THR A 154 14.02 -1.25 -22.20
N THR A 155 14.43 -2.08 -23.16
CA THR A 155 15.36 -1.67 -24.23
C THR A 155 14.95 -0.36 -24.93
N PHE A 156 13.64 -0.12 -25.08
CA PHE A 156 13.07 1.11 -25.64
C PHE A 156 13.44 2.39 -24.86
N HIS A 157 13.55 2.31 -23.52
CA HIS A 157 13.80 3.46 -22.65
C HIS A 157 15.27 3.59 -22.24
N GLN A 158 16.14 2.67 -22.70
CA GLN A 158 17.53 2.60 -22.27
C GLN A 158 18.33 3.88 -22.59
N GLU A 159 18.27 4.36 -23.83
CA GLU A 159 18.97 5.60 -24.24
C GLU A 159 18.57 6.79 -23.37
N ARG A 160 17.29 6.88 -23.01
CA ARG A 160 16.78 7.94 -22.14
C ARG A 160 17.28 7.83 -20.70
N MET A 161 17.55 6.63 -20.21
CA MET A 161 18.18 6.47 -18.90
C MET A 161 19.65 6.91 -18.96
N ASP A 162 20.33 6.65 -20.09
CA ASP A 162 21.72 7.10 -20.30
C ASP A 162 21.83 8.64 -20.37
N GLU A 163 20.82 9.33 -20.91
CA GLU A 163 20.74 10.81 -20.93
C GLU A 163 20.79 11.45 -19.54
N MET A 164 20.42 10.71 -18.47
CA MET A 164 20.49 11.20 -17.10
C MET A 164 21.95 11.39 -16.63
N GLY A 165 22.92 10.77 -17.29
CA GLY A 165 24.35 10.89 -16.96
C GLY A 165 24.70 10.41 -15.56
N LEU A 166 23.88 9.52 -14.97
CA LEU A 166 24.17 8.91 -13.67
C LEU A 166 25.19 7.79 -13.84
N ALA A 167 26.13 7.68 -12.90
CA ALA A 167 27.06 6.56 -12.82
C ALA A 167 26.38 5.34 -12.18
N LEU A 168 25.30 4.85 -12.80
CA LEU A 168 24.54 3.67 -12.40
C LEU A 168 24.52 2.67 -13.54
N ASP A 169 24.53 1.40 -13.21
CA ASP A 169 24.30 0.37 -14.22
C ASP A 169 22.83 0.38 -14.66
N VAL A 170 22.61 0.41 -15.97
CA VAL A 170 21.29 0.38 -16.60
C VAL A 170 21.12 -0.94 -17.35
N VAL A 171 20.12 -1.73 -16.96
CA VAL A 171 19.76 -2.99 -17.60
C VAL A 171 18.49 -2.80 -18.42
N GLY A 172 18.66 -2.73 -19.74
CA GLY A 172 17.56 -2.77 -20.71
C GLY A 172 17.07 -4.21 -20.92
N ILE A 173 15.77 -4.45 -20.74
CA ILE A 173 15.16 -5.77 -20.91
C ILE A 173 14.09 -5.78 -22.01
N ASP A 174 13.98 -6.93 -22.66
CA ASP A 174 12.94 -7.29 -23.62
C ASP A 174 12.61 -8.77 -23.38
N VAL A 175 11.32 -9.11 -23.30
CA VAL A 175 10.89 -10.49 -23.00
C VAL A 175 11.42 -11.50 -24.03
N ALA A 176 11.42 -11.15 -25.33
CA ALA A 176 11.85 -12.07 -26.38
C ALA A 176 13.36 -12.31 -26.35
N ASP A 177 14.16 -11.31 -25.95
CA ASP A 177 15.59 -11.47 -25.76
C ASP A 177 15.94 -12.27 -24.50
N LEU A 178 15.25 -12.01 -23.38
CA LEU A 178 15.46 -12.78 -22.15
C LEU A 178 15.09 -14.26 -22.32
N ALA A 179 14.06 -14.57 -23.10
CA ALA A 179 13.62 -15.94 -23.38
C ALA A 179 14.69 -16.77 -24.13
N LYS A 180 15.67 -16.14 -24.77
CA LYS A 180 16.80 -16.83 -25.44
C LYS A 180 17.89 -17.26 -24.45
N THR A 181 17.85 -16.75 -23.23
CA THR A 181 18.85 -17.03 -22.19
C THR A 181 18.35 -18.12 -21.27
N SER A 182 19.20 -19.11 -20.98
CA SER A 182 18.82 -20.18 -20.05
C SER A 182 18.70 -19.64 -18.61
N PRO A 183 17.65 -20.06 -17.86
CA PRO A 183 17.52 -19.70 -16.45
C PRO A 183 18.78 -20.07 -15.69
N SER A 184 19.33 -19.09 -14.99
CA SER A 184 20.52 -19.27 -14.16
C SER A 184 20.12 -19.28 -12.69
N LYS A 185 20.82 -20.08 -11.89
CA LYS A 185 20.59 -20.11 -10.45
C LYS A 185 21.04 -18.78 -9.84
N VAL A 186 20.12 -18.10 -9.16
CA VAL A 186 20.45 -16.92 -8.36
C VAL A 186 21.24 -17.36 -7.13
N VAL A 187 22.40 -16.74 -6.90
CA VAL A 187 23.26 -17.00 -5.72
C VAL A 187 23.50 -15.68 -5.01
N CYS A 188 22.52 -15.26 -4.21
CA CYS A 188 22.56 -14.01 -3.44
C CYS A 188 22.22 -14.28 -1.97
N ASP A 189 22.48 -13.28 -1.13
CA ASP A 189 21.99 -13.27 0.24
C ASP A 189 20.46 -13.20 0.26
N PHE A 190 19.85 -13.80 1.28
CA PHE A 190 18.41 -13.78 1.47
C PHE A 190 18.01 -12.57 2.31
N ALA A 191 17.10 -11.76 1.78
CA ALA A 191 16.40 -10.75 2.57
C ALA A 191 15.57 -11.41 3.68
N THR A 192 15.19 -10.61 4.67
CA THR A 192 14.30 -10.94 5.78
C THR A 192 13.05 -10.08 5.72
N GLY A 193 12.04 -10.41 6.53
CA GLY A 193 10.82 -9.61 6.65
C GLY A 193 11.07 -8.15 7.09
N SER A 194 12.21 -7.86 7.73
CA SER A 194 12.57 -6.51 8.17
C SER A 194 13.23 -5.66 7.08
N ASP A 195 13.70 -6.28 6.00
CA ASP A 195 14.34 -5.57 4.89
C ASP A 195 13.32 -4.83 4.01
N GLU A 196 13.78 -3.80 3.32
CA GLU A 196 12.96 -3.00 2.39
C GLU A 196 12.51 -3.86 1.19
N ALA A 197 11.20 -3.97 0.98
CA ALA A 197 10.63 -4.61 -0.20
C ALA A 197 10.50 -3.63 -1.36
N PHE A 198 9.95 -2.44 -1.09
CA PHE A 198 9.80 -1.41 -2.10
C PHE A 198 9.82 -0.02 -1.47
N ILE A 199 10.05 0.99 -2.31
CA ILE A 199 10.04 2.41 -1.96
C ILE A 199 9.07 3.12 -2.87
N VAL A 200 8.16 3.88 -2.29
CA VAL A 200 7.27 4.78 -3.03
C VAL A 200 7.63 6.23 -2.75
N TYR A 201 7.52 7.07 -3.77
CA TYR A 201 7.75 8.50 -3.64
C TYR A 201 6.42 9.26 -3.65
N THR A 202 6.14 10.01 -2.59
CA THR A 202 4.95 10.87 -2.50
C THR A 202 5.31 12.33 -2.80
N SER A 203 4.34 13.13 -3.22
CA SER A 203 4.53 14.58 -3.34
C SER A 203 4.70 15.18 -1.95
N GLY A 204 5.91 15.68 -1.64
CA GLY A 204 6.14 16.35 -0.37
C GLY A 204 5.45 17.70 -0.29
N SER A 205 4.98 18.07 0.90
CA SER A 205 4.40 19.39 1.20
C SER A 205 5.35 20.56 0.91
N THR A 206 6.67 20.29 0.88
CA THR A 206 7.73 21.26 0.55
C THR A 206 8.05 21.34 -0.95
N GLY A 207 7.33 20.59 -1.79
CA GLY A 207 7.52 20.53 -3.25
C GLY A 207 8.47 19.42 -3.72
N ASN A 208 9.36 18.93 -2.85
CA ASN A 208 10.26 17.82 -3.19
C ASN A 208 9.61 16.47 -2.85
N PRO A 209 9.68 15.47 -3.74
CA PRO A 209 9.22 14.12 -3.45
C PRO A 209 9.89 13.51 -2.21
N LYS A 210 9.16 12.69 -1.44
CA LYS A 210 9.69 11.98 -0.26
C LYS A 210 9.69 10.48 -0.50
N GLY A 211 10.86 9.84 -0.36
CA GLY A 211 10.98 8.39 -0.46
C GLY A 211 10.53 7.70 0.84
N ILE A 212 9.62 6.74 0.72
CA ILE A 212 9.04 5.97 1.83
C ILE A 212 9.36 4.50 1.60
N PRO A 213 10.31 3.91 2.35
CA PRO A 213 10.55 2.47 2.31
C PRO A 213 9.41 1.71 2.99
N VAL A 214 9.04 0.58 2.40
CA VAL A 214 8.09 -0.38 2.96
C VAL A 214 8.81 -1.71 3.14
N THR A 215 8.72 -2.28 4.33
CA THR A 215 9.36 -3.56 4.64
C THR A 215 8.61 -4.74 4.02
N HIS A 216 9.30 -5.86 3.82
CA HIS A 216 8.67 -7.10 3.38
C HIS A 216 7.52 -7.53 4.30
N ALA A 217 7.70 -7.47 5.61
CA ALA A 217 6.68 -7.85 6.58
C ALA A 217 5.42 -6.97 6.48
N GLY A 218 5.59 -5.65 6.33
CA GLY A 218 4.46 -4.73 6.13
C GLY A 218 3.73 -4.98 4.82
N ALA A 219 4.47 -5.16 3.72
CA ALA A 219 3.90 -5.44 2.40
C ALA A 219 3.16 -6.79 2.34
N VAL A 220 3.76 -7.86 2.87
CA VAL A 220 3.12 -9.18 2.95
C VAL A 220 1.84 -9.09 3.77
N ASN A 221 1.87 -8.40 4.92
CA ASN A 221 0.68 -8.22 5.74
C ASN A 221 -0.45 -7.53 4.97
N ALA A 222 -0.16 -6.42 4.30
CA ALA A 222 -1.15 -5.67 3.53
C ALA A 222 -1.76 -6.51 2.39
N VAL A 223 -0.93 -7.23 1.63
CA VAL A 223 -1.36 -8.05 0.48
C VAL A 223 -2.17 -9.27 0.92
N GLN A 224 -1.76 -9.95 1.99
CA GLN A 224 -2.33 -11.24 2.42
C GLN A 224 -3.51 -11.09 3.37
N SER A 225 -3.70 -9.91 4.00
CA SER A 225 -4.64 -9.73 5.11
C SER A 225 -6.11 -9.98 4.78
N TRP A 226 -6.54 -9.84 3.52
CA TRP A 226 -7.96 -9.86 3.19
C TRP A 226 -8.32 -10.39 1.80
N SER A 227 -7.41 -10.30 0.82
CA SER A 227 -7.72 -10.60 -0.58
C SER A 227 -8.33 -11.99 -0.77
N LYS A 228 -7.73 -13.01 -0.13
CA LYS A 228 -8.24 -14.39 -0.14
C LYS A 228 -9.62 -14.53 0.51
N GLU A 229 -9.86 -13.83 1.62
CA GLU A 229 -11.14 -13.88 2.34
C GLU A 229 -12.26 -13.20 1.54
N ALA A 230 -11.94 -12.13 0.81
CA ALA A 230 -12.85 -11.50 -0.15
C ALA A 230 -13.05 -12.31 -1.44
N GLY A 231 -12.32 -13.41 -1.63
CA GLY A 231 -12.42 -14.23 -2.84
C GLY A 231 -11.71 -13.64 -4.06
N ILE A 232 -10.75 -12.73 -3.85
CA ILE A 232 -9.83 -12.26 -4.88
C ILE A 232 -8.68 -13.27 -4.99
N GLY A 233 -8.61 -13.99 -6.11
CA GLY A 233 -7.59 -15.02 -6.34
C GLY A 233 -7.81 -15.80 -7.64
N ASP A 234 -7.43 -17.08 -7.63
CA ASP A 234 -7.44 -18.00 -8.77
C ASP A 234 -8.58 -17.74 -9.78
N GLY A 235 -8.20 -17.46 -11.03
CA GLY A 235 -9.12 -17.27 -12.15
C GLY A 235 -9.69 -15.86 -12.30
N LEU A 236 -9.42 -14.92 -11.38
CA LEU A 236 -9.80 -13.52 -11.55
C LEU A 236 -8.77 -12.73 -12.36
N ARG A 237 -9.26 -11.69 -13.04
CA ARG A 237 -8.47 -10.69 -13.75
C ARG A 237 -8.43 -9.40 -12.94
N VAL A 238 -7.25 -9.06 -12.42
CA VAL A 238 -7.01 -7.82 -11.68
C VAL A 238 -6.43 -6.79 -12.64
N LEU A 239 -7.09 -5.64 -12.78
CA LEU A 239 -6.59 -4.60 -13.66
C LEU A 239 -5.44 -3.82 -12.98
N GLN A 240 -4.31 -3.69 -13.67
CA GLN A 240 -3.27 -2.72 -13.32
C GLN A 240 -3.72 -1.34 -13.82
N PHE A 241 -4.44 -0.61 -12.97
CA PHE A 241 -5.08 0.66 -13.30
C PHE A 241 -4.30 1.85 -12.74
N MET A 242 -3.89 1.74 -11.48
CA MET A 242 -3.26 2.81 -10.71
C MET A 242 -1.90 3.22 -11.32
N ALA A 243 -1.41 4.40 -10.96
CA ALA A 243 -0.13 4.89 -11.48
C ALA A 243 1.04 4.07 -10.92
N ILE A 244 2.07 3.82 -11.74
CA ILE A 244 3.20 2.91 -11.40
C ILE A 244 3.91 3.32 -10.11
N GLY A 245 4.11 4.63 -9.88
CA GLY A 245 4.77 5.16 -8.69
C GLY A 245 3.91 5.21 -7.42
N PHE A 246 2.65 4.77 -7.47
CA PHE A 246 1.78 4.70 -6.30
C PHE A 246 1.85 3.32 -5.65
N ASP A 247 1.76 3.29 -4.32
CA ASP A 247 1.70 2.04 -3.54
C ASP A 247 0.50 1.15 -3.90
N ALA A 248 -0.60 1.74 -4.39
CA ALA A 248 -1.73 1.01 -4.94
C ALA A 248 -1.36 0.11 -6.14
N CYS A 249 -0.38 0.50 -6.97
CA CYS A 249 0.16 -0.36 -8.04
C CYS A 249 0.83 -1.63 -7.46
N MET A 250 1.48 -1.50 -6.29
CA MET A 250 2.04 -2.66 -5.59
C MET A 250 0.94 -3.58 -5.09
N TRP A 251 -0.19 -3.04 -4.60
CA TRP A 251 -1.33 -3.89 -4.27
C TRP A 251 -1.93 -4.59 -5.49
N GLU A 252 -2.14 -3.89 -6.61
CA GLU A 252 -2.64 -4.52 -7.85
C GLU A 252 -1.74 -5.67 -8.27
N THR A 253 -0.42 -5.43 -8.28
CA THR A 253 0.59 -6.40 -8.71
C THR A 253 0.63 -7.60 -7.76
N TRP A 254 0.89 -7.38 -6.47
CA TRP A 254 1.11 -8.45 -5.51
C TRP A 254 -0.19 -9.07 -5.01
N GLY A 255 -1.26 -8.29 -4.90
CA GLY A 255 -2.63 -8.79 -4.67
C GLY A 255 -3.10 -9.74 -5.76
N SER A 256 -2.71 -9.51 -7.01
CA SER A 256 -2.94 -10.46 -8.11
C SER A 256 -2.01 -11.67 -8.02
N LEU A 257 -0.70 -11.44 -8.14
CA LEU A 257 0.31 -12.47 -8.33
C LEU A 257 0.51 -13.39 -7.12
N SER A 258 0.14 -12.96 -5.92
CA SER A 258 0.22 -13.81 -4.73
C SER A 258 -0.97 -14.77 -4.62
N HIS A 259 -2.10 -14.44 -5.26
CA HIS A 259 -3.36 -15.16 -5.07
C HIS A 259 -3.79 -15.98 -6.28
N GLY A 260 -2.96 -16.06 -7.34
CA GLY A 260 -3.24 -16.87 -8.54
C GLY A 260 -4.11 -16.19 -9.59
N SER A 261 -4.38 -14.89 -9.43
CA SER A 261 -5.08 -14.06 -10.42
C SER A 261 -4.17 -13.71 -11.59
N CYS A 262 -4.76 -13.27 -12.71
CA CYS A 262 -4.04 -12.67 -13.83
C CYS A 262 -4.01 -11.14 -13.66
N LEU A 263 -2.81 -10.54 -13.65
CA LEU A 263 -2.64 -9.08 -13.68
C LEU A 263 -2.74 -8.60 -15.14
N VAL A 264 -3.73 -7.77 -15.44
CA VAL A 264 -4.00 -7.28 -16.78
C VAL A 264 -3.62 -5.80 -16.85
N PHE A 265 -2.69 -5.44 -17.72
CA PHE A 265 -2.32 -4.05 -17.92
C PHE A 265 -3.31 -3.35 -18.85
N ARG A 266 -3.76 -2.15 -18.47
CA ARG A 266 -4.60 -1.33 -19.34
C ARG A 266 -3.78 -0.66 -20.44
N GLY A 267 -4.34 -0.65 -21.65
CA GLY A 267 -3.89 0.21 -22.73
C GLY A 267 -4.45 1.63 -22.61
N GLN A 268 -4.51 2.34 -23.75
CA GLN A 268 -5.10 3.68 -23.82
C GLN A 268 -6.64 3.66 -23.74
N ASP A 269 -7.28 2.58 -24.22
CA ASP A 269 -8.72 2.38 -24.07
C ASP A 269 -9.05 1.83 -22.68
N ILE A 270 -9.32 2.76 -21.77
CA ILE A 270 -9.61 2.45 -20.36
C ILE A 270 -10.91 1.67 -20.21
N GLU A 271 -11.96 2.01 -20.96
CA GLU A 271 -13.26 1.35 -20.84
C GLU A 271 -13.19 -0.10 -21.31
N ALA A 272 -12.51 -0.36 -22.44
CA ALA A 272 -12.28 -1.72 -22.92
C ALA A 272 -11.47 -2.56 -21.94
N ALA A 273 -10.45 -1.96 -21.31
CA ALA A 273 -9.64 -2.65 -20.31
C ALA A 273 -10.44 -3.01 -19.05
N ILE A 274 -11.32 -2.11 -18.58
CA ILE A 274 -12.19 -2.37 -17.42
C ILE A 274 -13.25 -3.42 -17.75
N ALA A 275 -13.79 -3.42 -18.97
CA ALA A 275 -14.83 -4.36 -19.40
C ALA A 275 -14.39 -5.84 -19.33
N ILE A 276 -13.08 -6.12 -19.33
CA ILE A 276 -12.53 -7.48 -19.24
C ILE A 276 -11.93 -7.81 -17.86
N ALA A 277 -12.07 -6.91 -16.88
CA ALA A 277 -11.54 -7.09 -15.53
C ALA A 277 -12.61 -7.62 -14.56
N ASP A 278 -12.20 -8.42 -13.58
CA ASP A 278 -13.02 -8.82 -12.44
C ASP A 278 -12.83 -7.88 -11.25
N VAL A 279 -11.62 -7.33 -11.10
CA VAL A 279 -11.21 -6.48 -9.98
C VAL A 279 -10.62 -5.17 -10.49
N LEU A 280 -11.16 -4.06 -10.01
CA LEU A 280 -10.67 -2.71 -10.28
C LEU A 280 -10.33 -2.00 -8.96
N MET A 281 -9.10 -1.53 -8.81
CA MET A 281 -8.74 -0.55 -7.80
C MET A 281 -8.68 0.84 -8.43
N CYS A 282 -9.35 1.81 -7.83
CA CYS A 282 -9.37 3.18 -8.34
C CYS A 282 -9.69 4.20 -7.24
N THR A 283 -9.50 5.47 -7.56
CA THR A 283 -9.95 6.56 -6.68
C THR A 283 -11.46 6.75 -6.82
N PRO A 284 -12.17 7.24 -5.78
CA PRO A 284 -13.55 7.67 -5.91
C PRO A 284 -13.77 8.65 -7.07
N THR A 285 -12.86 9.59 -7.30
CA THR A 285 -12.91 10.47 -8.48
C THR A 285 -12.82 9.70 -9.79
N GLY A 286 -11.89 8.74 -9.90
CA GLY A 286 -11.77 7.89 -11.09
C GLY A 286 -13.04 7.08 -11.36
N LEU A 287 -13.62 6.48 -10.32
CA LEU A 287 -14.83 5.68 -10.41
C LEU A 287 -16.06 6.49 -10.86
N GLN A 288 -16.15 7.77 -10.47
CA GLN A 288 -17.23 8.66 -10.93
C GLN A 288 -17.23 8.86 -12.45
N HIS A 289 -16.07 8.80 -13.10
CA HIS A 289 -15.96 8.96 -14.55
C HIS A 289 -16.38 7.72 -15.35
N LEU A 290 -16.50 6.55 -14.70
CA LEU A 290 -16.87 5.30 -15.36
C LEU A 290 -18.40 5.16 -15.58
N GLY A 291 -19.20 6.08 -15.05
CA GLY A 291 -20.65 6.04 -15.23
C GLY A 291 -21.33 4.91 -14.46
N HIS A 292 -22.27 4.21 -15.09
CA HIS A 292 -23.12 3.21 -14.42
C HIS A 292 -22.45 1.83 -14.38
N PRO A 293 -22.45 1.09 -13.25
CA PRO A 293 -21.79 -0.21 -13.13
C PRO A 293 -22.25 -1.26 -14.14
N SER A 294 -23.50 -1.15 -14.65
CA SER A 294 -24.02 -2.06 -15.68
C SER A 294 -23.26 -2.05 -17.01
N LEU A 295 -22.41 -1.05 -17.24
CA LEU A 295 -21.52 -0.99 -18.40
C LEU A 295 -20.37 -2.00 -18.31
N TYR A 296 -20.09 -2.51 -17.10
CA TYR A 296 -18.95 -3.40 -16.82
C TYR A 296 -19.45 -4.71 -16.16
N PRO A 297 -20.17 -5.56 -16.91
CA PRO A 297 -20.84 -6.73 -16.34
C PRO A 297 -19.89 -7.79 -15.75
N ASN A 298 -18.60 -7.75 -16.10
CA ASN A 298 -17.57 -8.65 -15.56
C ASN A 298 -16.98 -8.16 -14.23
N LEU A 299 -17.11 -6.87 -13.90
CA LEU A 299 -16.57 -6.36 -12.64
C LEU A 299 -17.34 -6.99 -11.47
N ARG A 300 -16.59 -7.64 -10.60
CA ARG A 300 -17.09 -8.27 -9.37
C ARG A 300 -16.69 -7.47 -8.14
N PHE A 301 -15.50 -6.88 -8.18
CA PHE A 301 -14.92 -6.13 -7.07
C PHE A 301 -14.48 -4.74 -7.52
N VAL A 302 -14.84 -3.72 -6.74
CA VAL A 302 -14.34 -2.36 -6.92
C VAL A 302 -13.76 -1.86 -5.59
N ILE A 303 -12.46 -1.59 -5.60
CA ILE A 303 -11.71 -1.13 -4.44
C ILE A 303 -11.48 0.37 -4.58
N ALA A 304 -12.24 1.14 -3.79
CA ALA A 304 -12.12 2.59 -3.72
C ALA A 304 -11.05 2.98 -2.69
N ALA A 305 -10.04 3.71 -3.15
CA ALA A 305 -8.87 4.07 -2.34
C ALA A 305 -8.45 5.53 -2.55
N GLY A 306 -7.58 6.04 -1.68
CA GLY A 306 -6.93 7.34 -1.85
C GLY A 306 -7.77 8.55 -1.45
N GLU A 307 -9.09 8.54 -1.63
CA GLU A 307 -9.98 9.68 -1.30
C GLU A 307 -11.19 9.25 -0.45
N PRO A 308 -11.87 10.19 0.24
CA PRO A 308 -13.14 9.91 0.87
C PRO A 308 -14.17 9.40 -0.16
N CYS A 309 -14.76 8.23 0.08
CA CYS A 309 -15.78 7.66 -0.79
C CYS A 309 -17.14 8.37 -0.58
N PRO A 310 -17.73 9.01 -1.62
CA PRO A 310 -19.05 9.64 -1.49
C PRO A 310 -20.17 8.62 -1.30
N THR A 311 -21.19 8.98 -0.52
CA THR A 311 -22.37 8.13 -0.30
C THR A 311 -23.13 7.84 -1.61
N SER A 312 -23.18 8.80 -2.53
CA SER A 312 -23.81 8.62 -3.85
C SER A 312 -23.11 7.53 -4.66
N LEU A 313 -21.78 7.56 -4.70
CA LEU A 313 -20.96 6.58 -5.41
C LEU A 313 -21.10 5.19 -4.80
N LYS A 314 -21.04 5.10 -3.46
CA LYS A 314 -21.33 3.88 -2.72
C LYS A 314 -22.69 3.30 -3.06
N THR A 315 -23.73 4.13 -3.06
CA THR A 315 -25.12 3.70 -3.33
C THR A 315 -25.26 3.16 -4.75
N LEU A 316 -24.59 3.78 -5.72
CA LEU A 316 -24.61 3.36 -7.11
C LEU A 316 -23.90 2.01 -7.31
N TRP A 317 -22.66 1.89 -6.83
CA TRP A 317 -21.79 0.75 -7.15
C TRP A 317 -21.99 -0.45 -6.24
N ALA A 318 -22.16 -0.26 -4.92
CA ALA A 318 -22.25 -1.35 -3.94
C ALA A 318 -23.51 -2.24 -4.08
N SER A 319 -24.42 -1.90 -4.99
CA SER A 319 -25.59 -2.71 -5.34
C SER A 319 -25.31 -3.76 -6.41
N THR A 320 -24.25 -3.55 -7.20
CA THR A 320 -23.91 -4.36 -8.39
C THR A 320 -22.61 -5.11 -8.22
N VAL A 321 -21.65 -4.52 -7.48
CA VAL A 321 -20.33 -5.11 -7.21
C VAL A 321 -20.07 -5.17 -5.72
N GLU A 322 -19.14 -6.01 -5.31
CA GLU A 322 -18.56 -5.94 -3.97
C GLU A 322 -17.64 -4.72 -3.89
N MET A 323 -18.20 -3.62 -3.39
CA MET A 323 -17.48 -2.36 -3.26
C MET A 323 -16.74 -2.30 -1.93
N ILE A 324 -15.43 -2.07 -1.97
CA ILE A 324 -14.56 -2.08 -0.81
C ILE A 324 -13.92 -0.70 -0.68
N ASN A 325 -14.12 -0.05 0.45
CA ASN A 325 -13.43 1.20 0.77
C ASN A 325 -12.18 0.87 1.57
N VAL A 326 -11.00 1.30 1.08
CA VAL A 326 -9.72 1.09 1.77
C VAL A 326 -9.10 2.42 2.17
N TYR A 327 -8.39 2.39 3.29
CA TYR A 327 -7.64 3.54 3.79
C TYR A 327 -6.27 3.09 4.25
N GLY A 328 -5.26 3.86 3.88
CA GLY A 328 -3.91 3.79 4.41
C GLY A 328 -3.05 4.87 3.75
N PRO A 329 -2.17 5.53 4.50
CA PRO A 329 -1.10 6.34 3.92
C PRO A 329 0.06 5.44 3.46
N SER A 330 0.88 5.93 2.54
CA SER A 330 2.04 5.19 2.03
C SER A 330 3.07 4.83 3.11
N GLU A 331 3.18 5.65 4.14
CA GLU A 331 3.99 5.40 5.34
C GLU A 331 3.52 4.20 6.17
N CYS A 332 2.37 3.61 5.82
CA CYS A 332 1.77 2.48 6.50
C CYS A 332 1.46 1.30 5.55
N ALA A 333 2.39 1.02 4.63
CA ALA A 333 2.38 -0.18 3.78
C ALA A 333 1.04 -0.39 3.02
N ILE A 334 0.68 0.54 2.14
CA ILE A 334 -0.47 0.48 1.22
C ILE A 334 -1.83 0.72 1.91
N LEU A 335 -2.24 -0.15 2.84
CA LEU A 335 -3.53 -0.04 3.53
C LEU A 335 -3.44 -0.43 4.99
N THR A 336 -4.22 0.26 5.83
CA THR A 336 -4.35 0.00 7.26
C THR A 336 -5.76 -0.41 7.65
N HIS A 337 -6.77 -0.01 6.86
CA HIS A 337 -8.17 -0.30 7.12
C HIS A 337 -8.89 -0.70 5.84
N LEU A 338 -9.93 -1.51 5.99
CA LEU A 338 -10.88 -1.82 4.92
C LEU A 338 -12.32 -1.92 5.44
N SER A 339 -13.27 -1.58 4.58
CA SER A 339 -14.68 -1.84 4.78
C SER A 339 -15.33 -2.29 3.48
N VAL A 340 -15.95 -3.47 3.51
CA VAL A 340 -16.97 -3.81 2.51
C VAL A 340 -18.16 -2.86 2.71
N LEU A 341 -18.56 -2.18 1.65
CA LEU A 341 -19.64 -1.22 1.63
C LEU A 341 -20.94 -1.90 1.23
N THR A 342 -22.04 -1.45 1.83
CA THR A 342 -23.39 -1.82 1.39
C THR A 342 -24.16 -0.56 1.01
N PRO A 343 -25.19 -0.65 0.16
CA PRO A 343 -26.00 0.50 -0.22
C PRO A 343 -26.62 1.22 0.99
N THR A 344 -26.94 0.50 2.06
CA THR A 344 -27.71 0.99 3.22
C THR A 344 -26.85 1.47 4.39
N THR A 345 -25.57 1.09 4.48
CA THR A 345 -24.70 1.51 5.59
C THR A 345 -24.02 2.85 5.32
N ALA A 346 -23.75 3.64 6.36
CA ALA A 346 -22.89 4.81 6.26
C ALA A 346 -21.49 4.43 5.73
N VAL A 347 -20.85 5.34 5.00
CA VAL A 347 -19.47 5.15 4.54
C VAL A 347 -18.53 5.19 5.75
N SER A 348 -17.66 4.20 5.84
CA SER A 348 -16.58 4.12 6.83
C SER A 348 -15.35 3.52 6.16
N VAL A 349 -14.19 3.65 6.77
CA VAL A 349 -12.99 2.90 6.35
C VAL A 349 -12.88 1.55 7.05
N GLY A 350 -13.80 1.26 7.99
CA GLY A 350 -13.92 -0.04 8.64
C GLY A 350 -13.02 -0.18 9.85
N LYS A 351 -12.35 -1.32 10.00
CA LYS A 351 -11.48 -1.60 11.15
C LYS A 351 -10.04 -1.79 10.68
N PRO A 352 -9.04 -1.65 11.58
CA PRO A 352 -7.66 -1.97 11.26
C PRO A 352 -7.55 -3.42 10.74
N ILE A 353 -6.74 -3.62 9.71
CA ILE A 353 -6.40 -4.96 9.19
C ILE A 353 -5.51 -5.72 10.19
N SER A 354 -5.32 -7.02 9.96
CA SER A 354 -4.46 -7.86 10.79
C SER A 354 -3.11 -7.21 11.10
N ASN A 355 -2.63 -7.37 12.34
CA ASN A 355 -1.34 -6.85 12.82
C ASN A 355 -1.15 -5.32 12.77
N VAL A 356 -2.18 -4.56 12.41
CA VAL A 356 -2.19 -3.10 12.43
C VAL A 356 -2.93 -2.59 13.66
N LYS A 357 -2.41 -1.51 14.23
CA LYS A 357 -3.01 -0.77 15.33
C LYS A 357 -3.37 0.62 14.81
N SER A 358 -4.52 1.15 15.17
CA SER A 358 -4.89 2.53 14.85
C SER A 358 -5.59 3.22 15.99
N TYR A 359 -5.19 4.47 16.24
CA TYR A 359 -5.67 5.26 17.35
C TYR A 359 -6.28 6.56 16.85
N ILE A 360 -7.31 7.05 17.56
CA ILE A 360 -7.80 8.42 17.43
C ILE A 360 -7.38 9.17 18.70
N LEU A 361 -6.49 10.15 18.56
CA LEU A 361 -5.86 10.84 19.68
C LEU A 361 -6.09 12.35 19.65
N ASP A 362 -6.03 12.98 20.81
CA ASP A 362 -6.03 14.43 20.96
C ASP A 362 -4.62 15.03 20.72
N ASN A 363 -4.49 16.36 20.90
CA ASN A 363 -3.21 17.06 20.74
C ASN A 363 -2.14 16.70 21.79
N GLN A 364 -2.56 16.07 22.90
CA GLN A 364 -1.68 15.58 23.97
C GLN A 364 -1.41 14.08 23.83
N GLN A 365 -1.83 13.47 22.70
CA GLN A 365 -1.70 12.03 22.42
C GLN A 365 -2.49 11.13 23.37
N ASN A 366 -3.57 11.63 23.96
CA ASN A 366 -4.50 10.84 24.76
C ASN A 366 -5.63 10.30 23.87
N HIS A 367 -6.19 9.15 24.23
CA HIS A 367 -7.40 8.64 23.60
C HIS A 367 -8.57 9.62 23.78
N VAL A 368 -9.34 9.81 22.71
CA VAL A 368 -10.58 10.59 22.75
C VAL A 368 -11.80 9.67 22.92
N PRO A 369 -12.92 10.17 23.48
CA PRO A 369 -14.14 9.38 23.59
C PRO A 369 -14.69 8.92 22.22
N ILE A 370 -15.47 7.84 22.22
CA ILE A 370 -16.14 7.34 21.01
C ILE A 370 -16.99 8.46 20.37
N GLY A 371 -16.83 8.66 19.06
CA GLY A 371 -17.52 9.68 18.29
C GLY A 371 -16.87 11.07 18.31
N VAL A 372 -15.89 11.31 19.19
CA VAL A 372 -15.12 12.56 19.24
C VAL A 372 -14.06 12.53 18.15
N ILE A 373 -13.87 13.69 17.51
CA ILE A 373 -12.88 13.87 16.45
C ILE A 373 -11.50 14.01 17.09
N GLY A 374 -10.55 13.22 16.58
CA GLY A 374 -9.13 13.35 16.88
C GLY A 374 -8.29 13.10 15.63
N GLU A 375 -6.98 13.06 15.82
CA GLU A 375 -6.01 12.74 14.77
C GLU A 375 -5.78 11.22 14.70
N ILE A 376 -5.71 10.69 13.48
CA ILE A 376 -5.48 9.26 13.24
C ILE A 376 -3.98 8.96 13.37
N TYR A 377 -3.64 7.94 14.14
CA TYR A 377 -2.30 7.37 14.23
C TYR A 377 -2.35 5.90 13.81
N SER A 378 -1.28 5.40 13.20
CA SER A 378 -1.13 4.00 12.81
C SER A 378 0.13 3.40 13.41
N SER A 379 0.03 2.21 13.97
CA SER A 379 1.13 1.45 14.58
C SER A 379 1.03 -0.01 14.16
N GLY A 380 2.00 -0.83 14.53
CA GLY A 380 2.07 -2.23 14.12
C GLY A 380 3.01 -2.46 12.94
N ILE A 381 2.78 -3.58 12.26
CA ILE A 381 3.69 -4.09 11.22
C ILE A 381 3.71 -3.23 9.95
N CYS A 382 2.73 -2.34 9.78
CA CYS A 382 2.58 -1.53 8.59
C CYS A 382 3.52 -0.31 8.55
N VAL A 383 4.03 0.14 9.71
CA VAL A 383 4.75 1.41 9.83
C VAL A 383 6.11 1.33 9.14
N SER A 384 6.35 2.27 8.23
CA SER A 384 7.64 2.47 7.56
C SER A 384 8.76 2.79 8.57
N PRO A 385 10.03 2.39 8.30
CA PRO A 385 11.17 2.80 9.12
C PRO A 385 11.42 4.32 9.11
N GLY A 386 10.82 5.08 8.19
CA GLY A 386 10.92 6.53 8.12
C GLY A 386 11.05 7.05 6.69
N TYR A 387 11.32 8.34 6.54
CA TYR A 387 11.61 8.94 5.23
C TYR A 387 13.10 8.83 4.88
N ILE A 388 13.40 8.52 3.61
CA ILE A 388 14.76 8.53 3.08
C ILE A 388 15.36 9.94 3.20
N ASN A 389 16.57 10.04 3.76
CA ASN A 389 17.36 11.27 3.92
C ASN A 389 16.64 12.46 4.58
N LEU A 390 15.56 12.22 5.33
CA LEU A 390 14.76 13.28 5.95
C LEU A 390 14.58 13.03 7.46
N PRO A 391 15.66 12.91 8.25
CA PRO A 391 15.60 12.50 9.66
C PRO A 391 14.69 13.39 10.52
N SER A 392 14.72 14.72 10.33
CA SER A 392 13.87 15.63 11.11
C SER A 392 12.38 15.44 10.83
N GLN A 393 12.00 15.14 9.59
CA GLN A 393 10.59 14.84 9.25
C GLN A 393 10.20 13.45 9.71
N THR A 394 11.15 12.51 9.70
CA THR A 394 10.96 11.17 10.29
C THR A 394 10.68 11.29 11.78
N GLU A 395 11.48 12.02 12.54
CA GLU A 395 11.28 12.22 13.99
C GLU A 395 9.95 12.95 14.31
N GLU A 396 9.51 13.86 13.44
CA GLU A 396 8.24 14.57 13.63
C GLU A 396 7.02 13.64 13.46
N ARG A 397 7.08 12.71 12.51
CA ARG A 397 5.93 11.92 12.07
C ARG A 397 5.94 10.48 12.56
N PHE A 398 7.10 9.90 12.82
CA PHE A 398 7.28 8.54 13.35
C PHE A 398 7.75 8.66 14.79
N ILE A 399 6.81 8.50 15.72
CA ILE A 399 7.03 8.74 17.16
C ILE A 399 6.85 7.44 17.95
N PRO A 400 7.44 7.30 19.15
CA PRO A 400 7.21 6.13 20.00
C PRO A 400 5.71 5.94 20.26
N ASP A 401 5.23 4.70 20.15
CA ASP A 401 3.85 4.36 20.47
C ASP A 401 3.70 4.21 22.01
N PRO A 402 3.02 5.12 22.71
CA PRO A 402 2.95 5.11 24.17
C PRO A 402 2.03 4.02 24.73
N PHE A 403 1.20 3.40 23.89
CA PHE A 403 0.21 2.39 24.29
C PHE A 403 0.76 0.97 24.27
N VAL A 404 2.01 0.81 23.84
CA VAL A 404 2.66 -0.49 23.66
C VAL A 404 4.05 -0.40 24.29
N GLY A 405 4.50 -1.49 24.91
CA GLY A 405 5.86 -1.54 25.44
C GLY A 405 6.92 -1.67 24.32
N GLY A 406 8.16 -1.26 24.61
CA GLY A 406 9.32 -1.48 23.74
C GLY A 406 9.62 -0.34 22.78
N SER A 407 10.28 -0.66 21.66
CA SER A 407 10.74 0.30 20.64
C SER A 407 9.78 0.42 19.45
N GLN A 408 8.49 0.09 19.63
CA GLN A 408 7.51 0.18 18.56
C GLN A 408 7.15 1.64 18.29
N MET A 409 7.19 2.01 17.01
CA MET A 409 6.85 3.35 16.54
C MET A 409 5.42 3.39 16.01
N MET A 410 4.79 4.55 16.10
CA MET A 410 3.55 4.90 15.43
C MET A 410 3.75 6.06 14.47
N PHE A 411 3.04 6.03 13.35
CA PHE A 411 2.99 7.08 12.36
C PHE A 411 1.82 8.04 12.61
N ARG A 412 2.13 9.32 12.67
CA ARG A 412 1.20 10.45 12.77
C ARG A 412 0.69 10.85 11.39
N THR A 413 -0.51 10.40 11.05
CA THR A 413 -1.03 10.51 9.67
C THR A 413 -1.32 11.94 9.23
N GLY A 414 -1.66 12.83 10.16
CA GLY A 414 -2.21 14.16 9.85
C GLY A 414 -3.68 14.13 9.39
N ASP A 415 -4.33 12.96 9.37
CA ASP A 415 -5.75 12.81 9.07
C ASP A 415 -6.60 13.00 10.34
N LEU A 416 -7.75 13.63 10.20
CA LEU A 416 -8.77 13.71 11.25
C LEU A 416 -9.77 12.58 11.07
N GLY A 417 -10.17 11.95 12.17
CA GLY A 417 -11.14 10.87 12.17
C GLY A 417 -11.79 10.66 13.53
N ARG A 418 -12.64 9.65 13.59
CA ARG A 418 -13.29 9.21 14.83
C ARG A 418 -13.64 7.73 14.80
N ILE A 419 -13.75 7.13 15.97
CA ILE A 419 -14.32 5.79 16.17
C ILE A 419 -15.83 5.93 16.29
N LEU A 420 -16.57 5.18 15.48
CA LEU A 420 -18.03 5.10 15.52
C LEU A 420 -18.50 4.14 16.62
N PRO A 421 -19.75 4.24 17.10
CA PRO A 421 -20.29 3.33 18.12
C PRO A 421 -20.26 1.84 17.76
N ASN A 422 -20.15 1.51 16.47
CA ASN A 422 -20.01 0.13 15.97
C ASN A 422 -18.54 -0.33 15.88
N GLY A 423 -17.59 0.47 16.35
CA GLY A 423 -16.17 0.19 16.34
C GLY A 423 -15.48 0.38 14.97
N LYS A 424 -16.19 0.94 13.98
CA LYS A 424 -15.58 1.31 12.69
C LYS A 424 -15.00 2.72 12.73
N PHE A 425 -14.03 2.98 11.87
CA PHE A 425 -13.37 4.26 11.74
C PHE A 425 -14.00 5.08 10.61
N GLU A 426 -14.13 6.38 10.85
CA GLU A 426 -14.50 7.37 9.84
C GLU A 426 -13.36 8.37 9.68
N VAL A 427 -12.98 8.65 8.43
CA VAL A 427 -11.97 9.65 8.07
C VAL A 427 -12.71 10.90 7.61
N LEU A 428 -12.43 12.03 8.24
CA LEU A 428 -13.18 13.28 8.09
C LEU A 428 -12.45 14.34 7.27
N GLY A 429 -11.13 14.18 7.05
CA GLY A 429 -10.32 15.09 6.28
C GLY A 429 -8.91 15.22 6.84
N ARG A 430 -8.22 16.29 6.47
CA ARG A 430 -6.86 16.59 6.89
C ARG A 430 -6.84 17.64 7.98
N LYS A 431 -5.91 17.47 8.93
CA LYS A 431 -5.57 18.50 9.92
C LYS A 431 -4.63 19.54 9.33
N ASP A 432 -3.78 19.13 8.40
CA ASP A 432 -2.82 19.99 7.71
C ASP A 432 -3.33 20.42 6.32
N ASN A 433 -2.51 21.22 5.63
CA ASN A 433 -2.83 21.76 4.31
C ASN A 433 -2.55 20.76 3.16
N GLN A 434 -2.27 19.48 3.45
CA GLN A 434 -2.12 18.50 2.38
C GLN A 434 -3.49 18.27 1.73
N VAL A 435 -3.58 18.39 0.42
CA VAL A 435 -4.81 18.16 -0.34
C VAL A 435 -4.61 16.91 -1.19
N LYS A 436 -5.55 15.97 -1.11
CA LYS A 436 -5.60 14.84 -2.04
C LYS A 436 -6.37 15.28 -3.28
N LEU A 437 -5.70 15.39 -4.42
CA LEU A 437 -6.33 15.77 -5.68
C LEU A 437 -6.28 14.59 -6.65
N LYS A 438 -7.45 14.00 -6.95
CA LYS A 438 -7.57 12.82 -7.83
C LYS A 438 -6.81 11.60 -7.29
N GLY A 439 -6.73 11.49 -5.97
CA GLY A 439 -5.96 10.49 -5.22
C GLY A 439 -4.44 10.64 -5.26
N TYR A 440 -3.93 11.81 -5.71
CA TYR A 440 -2.52 12.20 -5.62
C TYR A 440 -2.30 13.13 -4.42
#